data_AF-K2AB92-F1
#
_entry.id   AF-K2AB92-F1
#
_cell.length_a   1.000
_cell.length_b   1.000
_cell.length_c   1.000
_cell.angle_alpha   90.00
_cell.angle_beta   90.00
_cell.angle_gamma   90.00
#
_symmetry.space_group_name_H-M   'P 1'
#
loop_
_entity.id
_entity.type
_entity.pdbx_description
1 polymer ?
#
loop_
_entity_poly.entity_id
_entity_poly.type
_entity_poly.pdbx_seq_one_letter_code
_entity_poly.pdbx_strand_id
1 'polypeptide(L)'
;MKSFLELFETILSGDKESSRLAAREVRKLVYGPYTGKYDEIKSIVDGASEEYRKITDDFRQENFVMAVSVMYFLHDSENEPDFLFPWLFHLLKHEKGNIRYAAVRMLENELGPLTVHLRCPESNHTRKLSRADAEQILSNMFIALVDMAHNFWKPAYKKYKYISSLPSGPYKSIQMVLSELEEDCGEQFMAKLHQKFGMKK
;
A
#
# COMPACT_ATOMS: atom_id res chain seq x y z
N MET A 1 -27.89 6.56 -6.56
CA MET A 1 -26.55 6.62 -5.93
C MET A 1 -25.63 5.88 -6.87
N LYS A 2 -24.49 6.46 -7.26
CA LYS A 2 -23.58 5.77 -8.18
C LYS A 2 -22.89 4.59 -7.49
N SER A 3 -22.65 3.51 -8.21
CA SER A 3 -21.87 2.36 -7.71
C SER A 3 -20.37 2.64 -7.77
N PHE A 4 -19.53 1.80 -7.16
CA PHE A 4 -18.08 1.93 -7.32
C PHE A 4 -17.68 1.66 -8.76
N LEU A 5 -18.31 0.69 -9.41
CA LEU A 5 -18.06 0.36 -10.82
C LEU A 5 -18.33 1.56 -11.74
N GLU A 6 -19.47 2.25 -11.59
CA GLU A 6 -19.81 3.44 -12.38
C GLU A 6 -18.80 4.59 -12.16
N LEU A 7 -18.33 4.76 -10.92
CA LEU A 7 -17.31 5.76 -10.61
C LEU A 7 -15.97 5.40 -11.26
N PHE A 8 -15.56 4.14 -11.21
CA PHE A 8 -14.32 3.68 -11.84
C PHE A 8 -14.37 3.75 -13.36
N GLU A 9 -15.52 3.41 -13.98
CA GLU A 9 -15.74 3.64 -15.41
C GLU A 9 -15.58 5.12 -15.77
N THR A 10 -16.12 6.03 -14.96
CA THR A 10 -15.97 7.47 -15.15
C THR A 10 -14.51 7.92 -14.96
N ILE A 11 -13.76 7.34 -14.01
CA ILE A 11 -12.34 7.63 -13.80
C ILE A 11 -11.51 7.25 -15.04
N LEU A 12 -11.81 6.09 -15.63
CA LEU A 12 -11.05 5.50 -16.74
C LEU A 12 -11.39 6.15 -18.09
N SER A 13 -12.66 6.49 -18.33
CA SER A 13 -13.13 6.97 -19.65
C SER A 13 -13.41 8.46 -19.72
N GLY A 14 -13.72 9.10 -18.59
CA GLY A 14 -14.12 10.50 -18.54
C GLY A 14 -13.01 11.49 -18.88
N ASP A 15 -13.40 12.75 -19.13
CA ASP A 15 -12.45 13.86 -19.23
C ASP A 15 -11.72 14.09 -17.88
N LYS A 16 -10.72 15.00 -17.90
CA LYS A 16 -9.89 15.28 -16.71
C LYS A 16 -10.69 15.70 -15.47
N GLU A 17 -11.71 16.53 -15.65
CA GLU A 17 -12.52 17.04 -14.54
C GLU A 17 -13.50 15.96 -14.05
N SER A 18 -14.18 15.28 -14.97
CA SER A 18 -15.09 14.17 -14.68
C SER A 18 -14.37 13.03 -13.94
N SER A 19 -13.18 12.64 -14.40
CA SER A 19 -12.32 11.62 -13.76
C SER A 19 -11.91 12.05 -12.34
N ARG A 20 -11.52 13.31 -12.16
CA ARG A 20 -11.13 13.87 -10.85
C ARG A 20 -12.30 13.91 -9.88
N LEU A 21 -13.49 14.32 -10.33
CA LEU A 21 -14.69 14.36 -9.51
C LEU A 21 -15.13 12.96 -9.10
N ALA A 22 -15.10 12.00 -10.02
CA ALA A 22 -15.41 10.60 -9.73
C ALA A 22 -14.46 10.00 -8.68
N ALA A 23 -13.14 10.21 -8.80
CA ALA A 23 -12.17 9.76 -7.80
C ALA A 23 -12.41 10.36 -6.40
N ARG A 24 -12.90 11.60 -6.31
CA ARG A 24 -13.30 12.22 -5.03
C ARG A 24 -14.60 11.66 -4.49
N GLU A 25 -15.52 11.27 -5.36
CA GLU A 25 -16.82 10.70 -5.01
C GLU A 25 -16.67 9.30 -4.41
N VAL A 26 -15.67 8.50 -4.84
CA VAL A 26 -15.35 7.20 -4.25
C VAL A 26 -15.22 7.29 -2.72
N ARG A 27 -14.51 8.31 -2.21
CA ARG A 27 -14.40 8.53 -0.75
C ARG A 27 -15.74 8.74 -0.07
N LYS A 28 -16.64 9.51 -0.69
CA LYS A 28 -17.97 9.76 -0.15
C LYS A 28 -18.80 8.48 -0.10
N LEU A 29 -18.65 7.62 -1.12
CA LEU A 29 -19.35 6.35 -1.20
C LEU A 29 -18.85 5.34 -0.15
N VAL A 30 -17.53 5.24 0.06
CA VAL A 30 -16.91 4.36 1.07
C VAL A 30 -17.48 4.60 2.48
N TYR A 31 -17.61 5.87 2.88
CA TYR A 31 -18.08 6.26 4.22
C TYR A 31 -19.60 6.52 4.27
N GLY A 32 -20.32 6.29 3.18
CA GLY A 32 -21.77 6.46 3.10
C GLY A 32 -22.55 5.18 3.47
N PRO A 33 -23.89 5.25 3.52
CA PRO A 33 -24.77 4.13 3.87
C PRO A 33 -24.93 3.09 2.73
N TYR A 34 -23.93 2.91 1.86
CA TYR A 34 -24.01 2.00 0.71
C TYR A 34 -23.88 0.52 1.13
N THR A 35 -24.95 -0.25 0.91
CA THR A 35 -25.03 -1.70 1.14
C THR A 35 -24.47 -2.46 -0.07
N GLY A 36 -23.73 -3.56 0.13
CA GLY A 36 -23.16 -4.37 -0.96
C GLY A 36 -21.79 -3.90 -1.49
N LYS A 37 -21.12 -3.00 -0.76
CA LYS A 37 -19.83 -2.40 -1.14
C LYS A 37 -18.66 -3.38 -1.33
N TYR A 38 -18.66 -4.50 -0.61
CA TYR A 38 -17.47 -5.36 -0.51
C TYR A 38 -17.15 -6.09 -1.81
N ASP A 39 -18.14 -6.67 -2.49
CA ASP A 39 -17.93 -7.42 -3.74
C ASP A 39 -17.40 -6.52 -4.87
N GLU A 40 -17.97 -5.33 -5.01
CA GLU A 40 -17.49 -4.33 -5.98
C GLU A 40 -16.06 -3.87 -5.65
N ILE A 41 -15.79 -3.53 -4.38
CA ILE A 41 -14.46 -3.08 -3.96
C ILE A 41 -13.42 -4.17 -4.21
N LYS A 42 -13.72 -5.42 -3.82
CA LYS A 42 -12.85 -6.57 -4.05
C LYS A 42 -12.57 -6.76 -5.52
N SER A 43 -13.60 -6.79 -6.37
CA SER A 43 -13.41 -6.92 -7.82
C SER A 43 -12.54 -5.82 -8.41
N ILE A 44 -12.64 -4.58 -7.91
CA ILE A 44 -11.81 -3.48 -8.39
C ILE A 44 -10.37 -3.61 -7.91
N VAL A 45 -10.16 -3.98 -6.64
CA VAL A 45 -8.83 -4.11 -6.04
C VAL A 45 -8.07 -5.28 -6.67
N ASP A 46 -8.69 -6.46 -6.78
CA ASP A 46 -8.09 -7.65 -7.41
C ASP A 46 -7.65 -7.37 -8.86
N GLY A 47 -8.43 -6.56 -9.59
CA GLY A 47 -8.11 -6.14 -10.96
C GLY A 47 -7.18 -4.93 -11.09
N ALA A 48 -6.82 -4.27 -9.98
CA ALA A 48 -6.27 -2.92 -10.02
C ALA A 48 -4.89 -2.83 -10.70
N SER A 49 -4.02 -3.82 -10.47
CA SER A 49 -2.69 -3.89 -11.09
C SER A 49 -2.79 -3.97 -12.62
N GLU A 50 -3.63 -4.87 -13.13
CA GLU A 50 -3.79 -5.07 -14.57
C GLU A 50 -4.50 -3.88 -15.23
N GLU A 51 -5.49 -3.30 -14.57
CA GLU A 51 -6.18 -2.12 -15.09
C GLU A 51 -5.25 -0.90 -15.13
N TYR A 52 -4.46 -0.68 -14.08
CA TYR A 52 -3.49 0.41 -14.01
C TYR A 52 -2.50 0.40 -15.19
N ARG A 53 -2.05 -0.78 -15.63
CA ARG A 53 -1.13 -0.94 -16.78
C ARG A 53 -1.73 -0.48 -18.11
N LYS A 54 -3.06 -0.48 -18.24
CA LYS A 54 -3.77 -0.04 -19.46
C LYS A 54 -3.91 1.47 -19.52
N ILE A 55 -3.76 2.18 -18.40
CA ILE A 55 -3.94 3.63 -18.32
C ILE A 55 -2.66 4.31 -18.82
N THR A 56 -2.78 5.07 -19.90
CA THR A 56 -1.67 5.83 -20.49
C THR A 56 -1.61 7.28 -20.02
N ASP A 57 -2.73 7.86 -19.58
CA ASP A 57 -2.78 9.25 -19.15
C ASP A 57 -2.39 9.43 -17.68
N ASP A 58 -1.40 10.29 -17.44
CA ASP A 58 -0.88 10.60 -16.13
C ASP A 58 -1.95 11.00 -15.10
N PHE A 59 -2.93 11.82 -15.50
CA PHE A 59 -3.97 12.28 -14.57
C PHE A 59 -4.96 11.15 -14.23
N ARG A 60 -5.23 10.24 -15.18
CA ARG A 60 -6.12 9.09 -14.96
C ARG A 60 -5.43 8.09 -14.04
N GLN A 61 -4.15 7.81 -14.25
CA GLN A 61 -3.35 6.97 -13.36
C GLN A 61 -3.39 7.48 -11.92
N GLU A 62 -3.21 8.79 -11.74
CA GLU A 62 -3.25 9.41 -10.42
C GLU A 62 -4.64 9.31 -9.78
N ASN A 63 -5.70 9.67 -10.51
CA ASN A 63 -7.07 9.57 -10.02
C ASN A 63 -7.47 8.13 -9.68
N PHE A 64 -7.09 7.17 -10.52
CA PHE A 64 -7.33 5.74 -10.33
C PHE A 64 -6.68 5.23 -9.04
N VAL A 65 -5.36 5.42 -8.90
CA VAL A 65 -4.62 4.95 -7.70
C VAL A 65 -5.15 5.63 -6.44
N MET A 66 -5.45 6.93 -6.50
CA MET A 66 -6.03 7.66 -5.38
C MET A 66 -7.39 7.08 -4.97
N ALA A 67 -8.25 6.75 -5.93
CA ALA A 67 -9.54 6.12 -5.68
C ALA A 67 -9.40 4.72 -5.05
N VAL A 68 -8.55 3.86 -5.63
CA VAL A 68 -8.27 2.50 -5.09
C VAL A 68 -7.78 2.60 -3.64
N SER A 69 -6.82 3.48 -3.36
CA SER A 69 -6.24 3.59 -2.02
C SER A 69 -7.23 3.98 -0.91
N VAL A 70 -8.36 4.60 -1.26
CA VAL A 70 -9.38 5.01 -0.27
C VAL A 70 -10.26 3.84 0.17
N MET A 71 -10.45 2.85 -0.69
CA MET A 71 -11.29 1.68 -0.40
C MET A 71 -10.47 0.41 -0.15
N TYR A 72 -9.15 0.47 -0.33
CA TYR A 72 -8.24 -0.65 -0.23
C TYR A 72 -8.40 -1.45 1.07
N PHE A 73 -8.52 -0.80 2.22
CA PHE A 73 -8.68 -1.49 3.51
C PHE A 73 -9.93 -2.38 3.64
N LEU A 74 -10.89 -2.28 2.71
CA LEU A 74 -12.13 -3.06 2.70
C LEU A 74 -12.07 -4.28 1.75
N HIS A 75 -10.98 -4.47 1.01
CA HIS A 75 -10.92 -5.47 -0.05
C HIS A 75 -10.85 -6.92 0.46
N ASP A 76 -10.21 -7.14 1.61
CA ASP A 76 -9.93 -8.48 2.12
C ASP A 76 -10.56 -8.74 3.49
N SER A 77 -11.90 -8.72 3.55
CA SER A 77 -12.62 -9.16 4.74
C SER A 77 -12.76 -10.69 4.83
N GLU A 78 -12.57 -11.43 3.72
CA GLU A 78 -13.07 -12.81 3.60
C GLU A 78 -12.19 -13.84 2.87
N ASN A 79 -11.04 -13.52 2.25
CA ASN A 79 -10.22 -14.51 1.53
C ASN A 79 -8.75 -14.59 2.04
N GLU A 80 -7.91 -15.44 1.41
CA GLU A 80 -6.46 -15.41 1.59
C GLU A 80 -5.90 -14.13 0.94
N PRO A 81 -4.93 -13.45 1.58
CA PRO A 81 -4.47 -12.15 1.12
C PRO A 81 -3.71 -12.27 -0.20
N ASP A 82 -4.32 -11.78 -1.29
CA ASP A 82 -3.60 -11.52 -2.55
C ASP A 82 -2.89 -10.16 -2.41
N PHE A 83 -1.71 -10.21 -1.80
CA PHE A 83 -0.93 -9.01 -1.59
C PHE A 83 -0.47 -8.43 -2.93
N LEU A 84 -0.98 -7.25 -3.28
CA LEU A 84 -0.60 -6.52 -4.49
C LEU A 84 0.81 -5.91 -4.42
N PHE A 85 1.72 -6.47 -3.61
CA PHE A 85 3.07 -5.95 -3.37
C PHE A 85 3.86 -5.60 -4.65
N PRO A 86 3.87 -6.43 -5.72
CA PRO A 86 4.58 -6.05 -6.94
C PRO A 86 4.08 -4.72 -7.52
N TRP A 87 2.76 -4.50 -7.51
CA TRP A 87 2.15 -3.25 -7.96
C TRP A 87 2.42 -2.12 -6.97
N LEU A 88 2.25 -2.33 -5.67
CA LEU A 88 2.52 -1.31 -4.65
C LEU A 88 3.97 -0.84 -4.67
N PHE A 89 4.93 -1.76 -4.83
CA PHE A 89 6.36 -1.43 -5.00
C PHE A 89 6.62 -0.67 -6.29
N HIS A 90 5.91 -0.99 -7.38
CA HIS A 90 5.96 -0.19 -8.60
C HIS A 90 5.48 1.25 -8.34
N LEU A 91 4.36 1.43 -7.64
CA LEU A 91 3.81 2.75 -7.32
C LEU A 91 4.70 3.57 -6.37
N LEU A 92 5.43 2.95 -5.43
CA LEU A 92 6.40 3.64 -4.56
C LEU A 92 7.52 4.35 -5.34
N LYS A 93 7.83 3.86 -6.54
CA LYS A 93 8.87 4.40 -7.42
C LYS A 93 8.36 5.49 -8.36
N HIS A 94 7.07 5.74 -8.38
CA HIS A 94 6.42 6.66 -9.31
C HIS A 94 6.91 8.10 -9.11
N GLU A 95 6.98 8.91 -10.17
CA GLU A 95 7.43 10.31 -10.11
C GLU A 95 6.45 11.23 -9.37
N LYS A 96 5.14 10.98 -9.49
CA LYS A 96 4.07 11.70 -8.79
C LYS A 96 3.98 11.34 -7.31
N GLY A 97 4.02 12.36 -6.45
CA GLY A 97 3.94 12.20 -4.99
C GLY A 97 2.62 11.62 -4.50
N ASN A 98 1.50 11.97 -5.13
CA ASN A 98 0.17 11.46 -4.73
C ASN A 98 0.05 9.95 -4.92
N ILE A 99 0.57 9.42 -6.03
CA ILE A 99 0.63 7.98 -6.31
C ILE A 99 1.50 7.26 -5.28
N ARG A 100 2.69 7.79 -4.99
CA ARG A 100 3.56 7.21 -3.95
C ARG A 100 2.89 7.19 -2.58
N TYR A 101 2.25 8.29 -2.19
CA TYR A 101 1.57 8.40 -0.90
C TYR A 101 0.37 7.45 -0.81
N ALA A 102 -0.37 7.28 -1.90
CA ALA A 102 -1.43 6.28 -1.98
C ALA A 102 -0.88 4.85 -1.79
N ALA A 103 0.27 4.53 -2.41
CA ALA A 103 0.94 3.24 -2.23
C ALA A 103 1.40 2.98 -0.79
N VAL A 104 1.96 4.00 -0.13
CA VAL A 104 2.35 3.93 1.30
C VAL A 104 1.14 3.53 2.16
N ARG A 105 0.00 4.21 2.00
CA ARG A 105 -1.22 3.88 2.77
C ARG A 105 -1.78 2.49 2.49
N MET A 106 -1.68 2.01 1.25
CA MET A 106 -2.12 0.66 0.91
C MET A 106 -1.19 -0.38 1.55
N LEU A 107 0.13 -0.16 1.55
CA LEU A 107 1.11 -1.01 2.24
C LEU A 107 0.90 -1.02 3.77
N GLU A 108 0.61 0.13 4.37
CA GLU A 108 0.27 0.22 5.81
C GLU A 108 -0.94 -0.67 6.17
N ASN A 109 -1.96 -0.73 5.30
CA ASN A 109 -3.11 -1.62 5.53
C ASN A 109 -2.74 -3.11 5.50
N GLU A 110 -1.71 -3.49 4.74
CA GLU A 110 -1.22 -4.88 4.68
C GLU A 110 -0.39 -5.29 5.90
N LEU A 111 0.28 -4.32 6.54
CA LEU A 111 1.11 -4.58 7.70
C LEU A 111 0.28 -5.09 8.88
N GLY A 112 -0.88 -4.50 9.15
CA GLY A 112 -1.71 -4.86 10.28
C GLY A 112 -2.01 -6.37 10.39
N PRO A 113 -2.60 -6.99 9.36
CA PRO A 113 -2.84 -8.43 9.30
C PRO A 113 -1.56 -9.27 9.36
N LEU A 114 -0.49 -8.83 8.69
CA LEU A 114 0.80 -9.54 8.66
C LEU A 114 1.48 -9.55 10.02
N THR A 115 1.38 -8.48 10.81
CA THR A 115 2.13 -8.29 12.06
C THR A 115 1.33 -8.59 13.32
N VAL A 116 0.02 -8.89 13.19
CA VAL A 116 -0.86 -9.17 14.35
C VAL A 116 -0.31 -10.26 15.27
N HIS A 117 0.40 -11.24 14.71
CA HIS A 117 0.99 -12.34 15.48
C HIS A 117 2.23 -11.97 16.28
N LEU A 118 2.91 -10.88 15.89
CA LEU A 118 4.03 -10.30 16.60
C LEU A 118 3.52 -9.34 17.69
N ARG A 119 2.54 -8.50 17.34
CA ARG A 119 1.96 -7.48 18.24
C ARG A 119 1.06 -8.08 19.32
N CYS A 120 0.31 -9.13 18.97
CA CYS A 120 -0.65 -9.80 19.85
C CYS A 120 -0.42 -11.33 19.85
N PRO A 121 0.66 -11.82 20.47
CA PRO A 121 1.02 -13.25 20.41
C PRO A 121 -0.01 -14.17 21.08
N GLU A 122 -0.73 -13.65 22.09
CA GLU A 122 -1.76 -14.38 22.86
C GLU A 122 -3.15 -14.40 22.20
N SER A 123 -3.31 -13.70 21.06
CA SER A 123 -4.62 -13.62 20.41
C SER A 123 -5.01 -14.97 19.79
N ASN A 124 -6.13 -15.54 20.21
CA ASN A 124 -6.75 -16.73 19.60
C ASN A 124 -7.52 -16.42 18.31
N HIS A 125 -7.19 -15.33 17.61
CA HIS A 125 -7.80 -15.03 16.32
C HIS A 125 -7.53 -16.20 15.37
N THR A 126 -8.59 -16.72 14.73
CA THR A 126 -8.47 -17.70 13.64
C THR A 126 -7.71 -17.01 12.49
N ARG A 127 -6.39 -17.24 12.44
CA ARG A 127 -5.54 -16.67 11.39
C ARG A 127 -5.67 -17.54 10.15
N LYS A 128 -6.03 -16.93 9.02
CA LYS A 128 -5.98 -17.60 7.72
C LYS A 128 -4.53 -17.83 7.27
N LEU A 129 -3.68 -16.83 7.51
CA LEU A 129 -2.25 -16.90 7.23
C LEU A 129 -1.50 -17.55 8.40
N SER A 130 -0.67 -18.55 8.12
CA SER A 130 0.17 -19.15 9.15
C SER A 130 1.22 -18.15 9.64
N ARG A 131 1.69 -18.34 10.88
CA ARG A 131 2.76 -17.50 11.44
C ARG A 131 4.03 -17.54 10.58
N ALA A 132 4.43 -18.74 10.13
CA ALA A 132 5.64 -18.91 9.35
C ALA A 132 5.55 -18.19 8.00
N ASP A 133 4.38 -18.26 7.34
CA ASP A 133 4.16 -17.57 6.06
C ASP A 133 4.15 -16.06 6.24
N ALA A 134 3.50 -15.56 7.29
CA ALA A 134 3.51 -14.13 7.62
C ALA A 134 4.93 -13.61 7.89
N GLU A 135 5.72 -14.32 8.70
CA GLU A 135 7.12 -13.95 8.97
C GLU A 135 7.99 -14.00 7.70
N GLN A 136 7.74 -14.95 6.80
CA GLN A 136 8.45 -15.05 5.52
C GLN A 136 8.08 -13.90 4.57
N ILE A 137 6.79 -13.52 4.49
CA ILE A 137 6.32 -12.39 3.70
C ILE A 137 6.92 -11.07 4.24
N LEU A 138 6.88 -10.86 5.55
CA LEU A 138 7.50 -9.69 6.19
C LEU A 138 9.00 -9.62 5.90
N SER A 139 9.71 -10.75 5.97
CA SER A 139 11.14 -10.83 5.63
C SER A 139 11.41 -10.41 4.18
N ASN A 140 10.61 -10.93 3.24
CA ASN A 140 10.76 -10.63 1.81
C ASN A 140 10.46 -9.15 1.51
N MET A 141 9.41 -8.60 2.13
CA MET A 141 9.04 -7.20 1.99
C MET A 141 10.13 -6.28 2.54
N PHE A 142 10.67 -6.59 3.73
CA PHE A 142 11.77 -5.83 4.32
C PHE A 142 12.97 -5.75 3.39
N ILE A 143 13.41 -6.89 2.82
CA ILE A 143 14.54 -6.92 1.90
C ILE A 143 14.26 -6.13 0.62
N ALA A 144 13.09 -6.31 0.01
CA ALA A 144 12.71 -5.56 -1.17
C ALA A 144 12.70 -4.04 -0.92
N LEU A 145 12.21 -3.61 0.24
CA LEU A 145 12.19 -2.20 0.63
C LEU A 145 13.59 -1.65 0.93
N VAL A 146 14.45 -2.41 1.60
CA VAL A 146 15.85 -2.04 1.85
C VAL A 146 16.62 -1.89 0.53
N ASP A 147 16.49 -2.83 -0.39
CA ASP A 147 17.12 -2.78 -1.71
C ASP A 147 16.62 -1.56 -2.50
N MET A 148 15.31 -1.30 -2.49
CA MET A 148 14.76 -0.10 -3.10
C MET A 148 15.28 1.17 -2.43
N ALA A 149 15.35 1.22 -1.09
CA ALA A 149 15.87 2.37 -0.36
C ALA A 149 17.33 2.65 -0.75
N HIS A 150 18.15 1.62 -0.90
CA HIS A 150 19.53 1.74 -1.37
C HIS A 150 19.59 2.37 -2.77
N ASN A 151 18.76 1.90 -3.70
CA ASN A 151 18.72 2.40 -5.09
C ASN A 151 18.29 3.87 -5.21
N PHE A 152 17.44 4.36 -4.31
CA PHE A 152 16.97 5.76 -4.31
C PHE A 152 17.72 6.67 -3.35
N TRP A 153 18.67 6.14 -2.58
CA TRP A 153 19.47 6.92 -1.65
C TRP A 153 20.36 7.93 -2.39
N LYS A 154 20.54 9.10 -1.78
CA LYS A 154 21.45 10.14 -2.27
C LYS A 154 22.30 10.66 -1.11
N PRO A 155 23.59 10.98 -1.31
CA PRO A 155 24.43 11.56 -0.26
C PRO A 155 23.84 12.82 0.40
N ALA A 156 23.11 13.62 -0.38
CA ALA A 156 22.41 14.81 0.10
C ALA A 156 21.36 14.52 1.20
N TYR A 157 20.91 13.26 1.34
CA TYR A 157 19.95 12.88 2.37
C TYR A 157 20.58 12.69 3.76
N LYS A 158 21.91 12.56 3.85
CA LYS A 158 22.64 12.35 5.11
C LYS A 158 22.40 13.46 6.15
N LYS A 159 22.04 14.67 5.71
CA LYS A 159 21.77 15.82 6.59
C LYS A 159 20.40 15.77 7.29
N TYR A 160 19.48 14.91 6.84
CA TYR A 160 18.15 14.82 7.42
C TYR A 160 18.13 13.76 8.53
N LYS A 161 17.75 14.17 9.74
CA LYS A 161 17.64 13.28 10.90
C LYS A 161 16.33 12.49 10.93
N TYR A 162 15.25 13.08 10.41
CA TYR A 162 13.90 12.52 10.48
C TYR A 162 13.36 12.25 9.08
N ILE A 163 12.62 11.14 8.91
CA ILE A 163 11.94 10.81 7.64
C ILE A 163 11.01 11.94 7.22
N SER A 164 10.30 12.55 8.17
CA SER A 164 9.41 13.69 7.92
C SER A 164 10.13 14.89 7.27
N SER A 165 11.42 15.06 7.56
CA SER A 165 12.25 16.14 7.02
C SER A 165 12.86 15.84 5.64
N LEU A 166 12.81 14.59 5.16
CA LEU A 166 13.29 14.24 3.83
C LEU A 166 12.49 14.99 2.74
N PRO A 167 13.12 15.34 1.61
CA PRO A 167 12.39 15.86 0.45
C PRO A 167 11.41 14.80 -0.08
N SER A 168 10.30 15.24 -0.68
CA SER A 168 9.36 14.33 -1.30
C SER A 168 10.02 13.58 -2.46
N GLY A 169 9.92 12.26 -2.46
CA GLY A 169 10.52 11.40 -3.47
C GLY A 169 10.37 9.92 -3.11
N PRO A 170 10.75 9.01 -4.02
CA PRO A 170 10.69 7.57 -3.79
C PRO A 170 11.40 7.15 -2.50
N TYR A 171 12.60 7.68 -2.25
CA TYR A 171 13.36 7.36 -1.03
C TYR A 171 12.57 7.64 0.25
N LYS A 172 11.95 8.82 0.37
CA LYS A 172 11.12 9.16 1.53
C LYS A 172 9.93 8.22 1.68
N SER A 173 9.24 7.93 0.58
CA SER A 173 8.07 7.05 0.59
C SER A 173 8.44 5.62 1.01
N ILE A 174 9.57 5.09 0.53
CA ILE A 174 10.08 3.78 0.94
C ILE A 174 10.46 3.79 2.43
N GLN A 175 11.12 4.85 2.90
CA GLN A 175 11.48 5.00 4.32
C GLN A 175 10.25 5.06 5.23
N MET A 176 9.14 5.68 4.78
CA MET A 176 7.88 5.67 5.53
C MET A 176 7.36 4.25 5.75
N VAL A 177 7.35 3.41 4.70
CA VAL A 177 6.91 2.01 4.80
C VAL A 177 7.87 1.19 5.67
N LEU A 178 9.18 1.37 5.51
CA LEU A 178 10.17 0.69 6.36
C LEU A 178 10.00 1.05 7.84
N SER A 179 9.76 2.33 8.15
CA SER A 179 9.54 2.78 9.52
C SER A 179 8.31 2.12 10.14
N GLU A 180 7.20 2.06 9.41
CA GLU A 180 5.98 1.40 9.89
C GLU A 180 6.21 -0.10 10.08
N LEU A 181 6.87 -0.77 9.12
CA LEU A 181 7.21 -2.18 9.21
C LEU A 181 8.07 -2.47 10.45
N GLU A 182 9.09 -1.67 10.71
CA GLU A 182 9.96 -1.80 11.87
C GLU A 182 9.20 -1.63 13.19
N GLU A 183 8.28 -0.67 13.26
CA GLU A 183 7.44 -0.42 14.41
C GLU A 183 6.47 -1.58 14.68
N ASP A 184 5.74 -2.01 13.65
CA ASP A 184 4.74 -3.09 13.76
C ASP A 184 5.38 -4.47 14.02
N CYS A 185 6.56 -4.75 13.48
CA CYS A 185 7.26 -6.00 13.71
C CYS A 185 7.92 -6.07 15.10
N GLY A 186 8.30 -4.92 15.66
CA GLY A 186 8.97 -4.81 16.95
C GLY A 186 10.45 -5.22 16.94
N GLU A 187 11.19 -4.74 17.94
CA GLU A 187 12.66 -4.83 17.99
C GLU A 187 13.22 -6.25 17.91
N GLN A 188 12.55 -7.22 18.53
CA GLN A 188 13.01 -8.60 18.58
C GLN A 188 12.98 -9.27 17.20
N PHE A 189 11.92 -9.03 16.42
CA PHE A 189 11.81 -9.54 15.06
C PHE A 189 12.82 -8.86 14.14
N MET A 190 12.93 -7.53 14.23
CA MET A 190 13.91 -6.77 13.45
C MET A 190 15.35 -7.18 13.73
N ALA A 191 15.70 -7.47 14.99
CA ALA A 191 17.02 -8.00 15.33
C ALA A 191 17.33 -9.34 14.65
N LYS A 192 16.34 -10.24 14.59
CA LYS A 192 16.48 -11.53 13.87
C LYS A 192 16.63 -11.33 12.37
N LEU A 193 15.86 -10.41 11.78
CA LEU A 193 16.00 -10.07 10.36
C LEU A 193 17.41 -9.53 10.05
N HIS A 194 17.89 -8.56 10.83
CA HIS A 194 19.22 -8.01 10.64
C HIS A 194 20.31 -9.08 10.77
N GLN A 195 20.20 -9.99 11.75
CA GLN A 195 21.13 -11.10 11.89
C GLN A 195 21.07 -12.05 10.69
N LYS A 196 19.86 -12.42 10.24
CA LYS A 196 19.62 -13.33 9.11
C LYS A 196 20.24 -12.80 7.82
N PHE A 197 20.21 -11.48 7.61
CA PHE A 197 20.66 -10.84 6.38
C PHE A 197 22.02 -10.12 6.53
N GLY A 198 22.72 -10.28 7.66
CA GLY A 198 24.04 -9.68 7.87
C GLY A 198 24.05 -8.15 7.90
N MET A 199 22.92 -7.52 8.21
CA MET A 199 22.79 -6.06 8.27
C MET A 199 23.27 -5.55 9.63
N LYS A 200 24.19 -4.59 9.65
CA LYS A 200 24.60 -3.90 10.88
C LYS A 200 23.59 -2.80 11.21
N LYS A 201 23.13 -2.76 12.47
CA LYS A 201 22.43 -1.58 13.01
C LYS A 201 23.33 -0.36 13.00
#